data_AF-A8SNJ8-F1
#
_entry.id   AF-A8SNJ8-F1
#
_cell.length_a   1.000
_cell.length_b   1.000
_cell.length_c   1.000
_cell.angle_alpha   90.00
_cell.angle_beta   90.00
_cell.angle_gamma   90.00
#
_symmetry.space_group_name_H-M   'P 1'
#
loop_
_entity.id
_entity.type
_entity.pdbx_description
1 polymer ?
#
loop_
_entity_poly.entity_id
_entity_poly.type
_entity_poly.pdbx_seq_one_letter_code
_entity_poly.pdbx_strand_id
1 'polypeptide(L)'
;MCTSSTCGAGISQFALSSDGNVYPCADFCEDKKFSYGSVKEDFWDNMLNNQTWKELRYNYKNNILECKLCEFNKECSACCSARSYYNNSKIKSIDPVCEFNKLMIVFLREELSKKGDIYFWWNSLNTTLSLRGDKFGKYN
;
A
#
# COMPACT_ATOMS: atom_id res chain seq x y z
N MET A 1 3.30 -4.97 2.64
CA MET A 1 3.89 -3.63 2.75
C MET A 1 3.59 -2.81 1.50
N CYS A 2 4.04 -3.18 0.29
CA CYS A 2 3.73 -2.41 -0.94
C CYS A 2 2.30 -2.60 -1.51
N THR A 3 1.58 -3.65 -1.08
CA THR A 3 0.24 -4.02 -1.57
C THR A 3 -0.90 -3.49 -0.69
N SER A 4 -0.63 -2.54 0.21
CA SER A 4 -1.66 -1.85 0.99
C SER A 4 -1.85 -0.43 0.47
N SER A 5 -3.00 0.17 0.78
CA SER A 5 -3.26 1.58 0.55
C SER A 5 -3.58 2.25 1.88
N THR A 6 -2.67 3.02 2.50
CA THR A 6 -1.32 3.43 2.01
C THR A 6 -0.31 2.29 1.97
N CYS A 7 0.73 2.42 1.13
CA CYS A 7 1.81 1.43 0.98
C CYS A 7 2.84 1.45 2.12
N GLY A 8 2.68 2.36 3.09
CA GLY A 8 3.56 2.47 4.25
C GLY A 8 4.88 3.21 4.01
N ALA A 9 5.18 3.67 2.79
CA ALA A 9 6.40 4.42 2.49
C ALA A 9 6.51 5.67 3.36
N GLY A 10 7.62 5.79 4.11
CA GLY A 10 7.84 6.86 5.08
C GLY A 10 6.99 6.75 6.36
N ILE A 11 6.21 5.69 6.55
CA ILE A 11 5.37 5.49 7.75
C ILE A 11 5.80 4.25 8.52
N SER A 12 5.67 3.08 7.87
CA SER A 12 6.00 1.78 8.45
C SER A 12 7.19 1.13 7.75
N GLN A 13 7.60 1.64 6.59
CA GLN A 13 8.83 1.25 5.90
C GLN A 13 9.68 2.48 5.60
N PHE A 14 10.99 2.26 5.65
CA PHE A 14 12.03 3.21 5.28
C PHE A 14 13.13 2.44 4.57
N ALA A 15 13.85 3.10 3.67
CA ALA A 15 15.09 2.59 3.09
C ALA A 15 16.27 3.38 3.64
N LEU A 16 17.38 2.68 3.85
CA LEU A 16 18.65 3.25 4.28
C LEU A 16 19.67 2.98 3.17
N SER A 17 20.25 4.04 2.62
CA SER A 17 21.34 3.93 1.64
C SER A 17 22.69 3.68 2.33
N SER A 18 23.67 3.25 1.54
CA SER A 18 25.00 2.88 2.03
C SER A 18 25.79 4.04 2.65
N ASP A 19 25.49 5.28 2.27
CA ASP A 19 26.08 6.51 2.82
C ASP A 19 25.43 6.94 4.17
N GLY A 20 24.31 6.30 4.53
CA GLY A 20 23.55 6.56 5.75
C GLY A 20 22.30 7.42 5.55
N ASN A 21 21.96 7.84 4.33
CA ASN A 21 20.74 8.61 4.07
C ASN A 21 19.46 7.75 4.17
N VAL A 22 18.40 8.34 4.70
CA VAL A 22 17.11 7.70 4.93
C VAL A 22 16.10 8.16 3.88
N TYR A 23 15.35 7.21 3.31
CA TYR A 23 14.37 7.42 2.26
C TYR A 23 13.03 6.74 2.59
N PRO A 24 11.91 7.16 1.98
CA PRO A 24 10.59 6.59 2.24
C PRO A 24 10.45 5.11 1.87
N CYS A 25 11.11 4.64 0.82
CA CYS A 25 11.21 3.23 0.44
C CYS A 25 12.37 3.04 -0.54
N ALA A 26 12.66 1.79 -0.91
CA ALA A 26 13.77 1.46 -1.80
C ALA A 26 13.65 2.13 -3.18
N ASP A 27 12.44 2.27 -3.71
CA ASP A 27 12.21 2.87 -5.04
C ASP A 27 12.56 4.37 -5.09
N PHE A 28 12.62 5.05 -3.94
CA PHE A 28 13.02 6.46 -3.83
C PHE A 28 14.49 6.64 -3.43
N CYS A 29 15.22 5.54 -3.20
CA CYS A 29 16.61 5.60 -2.76
C CYS A 29 17.47 6.31 -3.81
N GLU A 30 18.47 7.06 -3.35
CA GLU A 30 19.38 7.90 -4.17
C GLU A 30 18.75 9.15 -4.81
N ASP A 31 17.43 9.34 -4.76
CA ASP A 31 16.80 10.61 -5.16
C ASP A 31 16.77 11.59 -3.99
N LYS A 32 17.73 12.54 -3.97
CA LYS A 32 17.89 13.52 -2.90
C LYS A 32 16.62 14.31 -2.57
N LYS A 33 15.66 14.42 -3.50
CA LYS A 33 14.35 15.07 -3.23
C LYS A 33 13.55 14.33 -2.15
N PHE A 34 13.73 13.03 -2.05
CA PHE A 34 13.04 12.15 -1.10
C PHE A 34 13.89 11.77 0.11
N SER A 35 15.12 12.29 0.22
CA SER A 35 15.94 12.08 1.41
C SER A 35 15.33 12.79 2.61
N TYR A 36 15.31 12.09 3.74
CA TYR A 36 14.95 12.63 5.05
C TYR A 36 16.17 13.09 5.84
N GLY A 37 17.38 12.90 5.31
CA GLY A 37 18.64 13.16 5.99
C GLY A 37 19.37 11.88 6.37
N SER A 38 20.47 12.03 7.11
CA SER A 38 21.36 10.93 7.49
C SER A 38 20.97 10.34 8.83
N VAL A 39 21.03 9.00 8.96
CA VAL A 39 20.88 8.29 10.24
C VAL A 39 22.01 8.59 11.24
N LYS A 40 23.12 9.17 10.77
CA LYS A 40 24.23 9.63 11.61
C LYS A 40 23.89 10.92 12.37
N GLU A 41 22.82 11.60 11.97
CA GLU A 41 22.30 12.84 12.53
C GLU A 41 20.84 12.62 12.96
N ASP A 42 20.26 13.56 13.70
CA ASP A 42 18.82 13.52 13.96
C ASP A 42 18.04 13.93 12.70
N PHE A 43 17.47 12.95 12.01
CA PHE A 43 16.73 13.15 10.77
C PHE A 43 15.21 13.27 10.98
N TRP A 44 14.71 13.10 12.21
CA TRP A 44 13.27 13.08 12.47
C TRP A 44 12.60 14.41 12.16
N ASP A 45 13.21 15.52 12.60
CA ASP A 45 12.69 16.87 12.31
C ASP A 45 12.70 17.16 10.81
N ASN A 46 13.75 16.72 10.10
CA ASN A 46 13.82 16.85 8.65
C ASN A 46 12.69 16.07 7.97
N MET A 47 12.44 14.83 8.40
CA MET A 47 11.33 14.01 7.89
C MET A 47 9.96 14.65 8.16
N LEU A 48 9.68 15.06 9.39
CA LEU A 48 8.39 15.62 9.81
C LEU A 48 8.08 16.93 9.06
N ASN A 49 9.10 17.69 8.70
CA ASN A 49 8.96 18.92 7.92
C ASN A 49 8.98 18.68 6.40
N ASN A 50 9.43 17.53 5.91
CA ASN A 50 9.54 17.21 4.49
C ASN A 50 8.16 17.14 3.81
N GLN A 51 7.99 17.91 2.73
CA GLN A 51 6.75 17.96 1.97
C GLN A 51 6.41 16.62 1.29
N THR A 52 7.41 15.91 0.77
CA THR A 52 7.20 14.60 0.10
C THR A 52 6.73 13.54 1.09
N TRP A 53 7.24 13.57 2.33
CA TRP A 53 6.76 12.71 3.42
C TRP A 53 5.28 12.98 3.74
N LYS A 54 4.91 14.26 3.85
CA LYS A 54 3.51 14.69 4.06
C LYS A 54 2.60 14.22 2.91
N GLU A 55 3.06 14.27 1.66
CA GLU A 55 2.27 13.79 0.52
C GLU A 55 2.11 12.26 0.53
N LEU A 56 3.18 11.53 0.83
CA LEU A 56 3.20 10.06 0.85
C LEU A 56 2.23 9.50 1.91
N ARG A 57 2.22 10.06 3.12
CA ARG A 57 1.35 9.58 4.22
C ARG A 57 -0.15 9.77 3.96
N TYR A 58 -0.50 10.68 3.05
CA TYR A 58 -1.88 10.92 2.62
C TYR A 58 -2.20 10.33 1.25
N ASN A 59 -1.30 9.52 0.67
CA ASN A 59 -1.53 8.87 -0.61
C ASN A 59 -2.38 7.61 -0.47
N TYR A 60 -3.68 7.80 -0.28
CA TYR A 60 -4.69 6.74 -0.29
C TYR A 60 -5.35 6.64 -1.65
N LYS A 61 -5.67 5.42 -2.12
CA LYS A 61 -6.42 5.22 -3.36
C LYS A 61 -7.75 5.99 -3.38
N ASN A 62 -8.42 6.11 -2.23
CA ASN A 62 -9.69 6.83 -2.12
C ASN A 62 -9.57 8.35 -2.24
N ASN A 63 -8.35 8.89 -2.21
CA ASN A 63 -8.09 10.29 -2.48
C ASN A 63 -7.97 10.60 -3.98
N ILE A 64 -7.93 9.56 -4.84
CA ILE A 64 -7.94 9.66 -6.31
C ILE A 64 -9.36 9.31 -6.77
N LEU A 65 -10.02 10.22 -7.50
CA LEU A 65 -11.45 10.09 -7.83
C LEU A 65 -11.73 8.84 -8.67
N GLU A 66 -10.87 8.58 -9.64
CA GLU A 66 -10.95 7.44 -10.56
C GLU A 66 -10.78 6.12 -9.81
N CYS A 67 -9.86 6.06 -8.85
CA CYS A 67 -9.69 4.89 -8.00
C CYS A 67 -10.87 4.72 -7.03
N LYS A 68 -11.42 5.81 -6.49
CA LYS A 68 -12.58 5.78 -5.58
C LYS A 68 -13.84 5.22 -6.26
N LEU A 69 -14.03 5.51 -7.54
CA LEU A 69 -15.17 5.05 -8.35
C LEU A 69 -14.92 3.71 -9.06
N CYS A 70 -13.70 3.17 -8.98
CA CYS A 70 -13.32 1.93 -9.67
C CYS A 70 -14.00 0.70 -9.05
N GLU A 71 -14.58 -0.17 -9.88
CA GLU A 71 -15.18 -1.44 -9.46
C GLU A 71 -14.19 -2.37 -8.75
N PHE A 72 -12.92 -2.30 -9.15
CA PHE A 72 -11.84 -3.11 -8.59
C PHE A 72 -11.25 -2.50 -7.32
N ASN A 73 -11.77 -1.37 -6.80
CA ASN A 73 -11.15 -0.65 -5.68
C ASN A 73 -10.84 -1.57 -4.49
N LYS A 74 -11.75 -2.47 -4.10
CA LYS A 74 -11.56 -3.34 -2.93
C LYS A 74 -10.48 -4.40 -3.11
N GLU A 75 -10.31 -4.90 -4.33
CA GLU A 75 -9.34 -5.96 -4.68
C GLU A 75 -7.99 -5.36 -5.09
N CYS A 76 -8.02 -4.17 -5.69
CA CYS A 76 -6.84 -3.46 -6.12
C CYS A 76 -6.04 -2.97 -4.90
N SER A 77 -4.85 -3.54 -4.80
CA SER A 77 -3.85 -3.27 -3.78
C SER A 77 -2.77 -2.30 -4.27
N ALA A 78 -2.87 -1.84 -5.53
CA ALA A 78 -1.78 -1.20 -6.26
C ALA A 78 -1.98 0.31 -6.46
N CYS A 79 -1.14 1.08 -5.77
CA CYS A 79 -0.70 2.39 -6.22
C CYS A 79 0.72 2.60 -5.66
N CYS A 80 1.75 2.37 -6.48
CA CYS A 80 3.11 2.68 -6.05
C CYS A 80 3.36 4.17 -6.25
N SER A 81 3.51 4.89 -5.13
CA SER A 81 3.84 6.32 -5.11
C SER A 81 5.09 6.66 -5.93
N ALA A 82 6.14 5.83 -5.87
CA ALA A 82 7.37 6.04 -6.61
C ALA A 82 7.16 5.88 -8.11
N ARG A 83 6.47 4.81 -8.53
CA ARG A 83 6.14 4.58 -9.94
C ARG A 83 5.28 5.71 -10.52
N SER A 84 4.24 6.12 -9.79
CA SER A 84 3.42 7.28 -10.14
C SER A 84 4.26 8.55 -10.27
N TYR A 85 5.17 8.80 -9.33
CA TYR A 85 6.04 9.97 -9.37
C TYR A 85 7.00 9.96 -10.57
N TYR A 86 7.73 8.88 -10.81
CA TYR A 86 8.72 8.85 -11.90
C TYR A 86 8.11 8.82 -13.31
N ASN A 87 6.84 8.40 -13.45
CA ASN A 87 6.15 8.43 -14.75
C ASN A 87 5.34 9.71 -14.96
N ASN A 88 4.68 10.21 -13.92
CA ASN A 88 3.69 11.30 -14.05
C ASN A 88 4.12 12.60 -13.34
N SER A 89 5.32 12.63 -12.73
CA SER A 89 5.82 13.72 -11.89
C SER A 89 4.91 14.07 -10.70
N LYS A 90 4.04 13.13 -10.29
CA LYS A 90 3.06 13.30 -9.21
C LYS A 90 3.03 12.05 -8.34
N ILE A 91 3.19 12.22 -7.03
CA ILE A 91 3.04 11.13 -6.05
C ILE A 91 1.61 10.59 -6.07
N LYS A 92 0.65 11.51 -6.13
CA LYS A 92 -0.78 11.22 -6.16
C LYS A 92 -1.31 11.25 -7.60
N SER A 93 -1.20 10.11 -8.28
CA SER A 93 -1.80 9.89 -9.60
C SER A 93 -2.26 8.46 -9.74
N ILE A 94 -3.05 8.19 -10.78
CA ILE A 94 -3.29 6.83 -11.25
C ILE A 94 -1.93 6.18 -11.53
N ASP A 95 -1.81 4.94 -11.10
CA ASP A 95 -0.62 4.13 -11.31
C ASP A 95 -0.47 3.82 -12.82
N PRO A 96 0.70 4.04 -13.44
CA PRO A 96 0.95 3.72 -14.85
C PRO A 96 0.59 2.29 -15.26
N VAL A 97 0.61 1.33 -14.32
CA VAL A 97 0.24 -0.07 -14.59
C VAL A 97 -1.20 -0.41 -14.19
N CYS A 98 -2.07 0.59 -14.04
CA CYS A 98 -3.48 0.41 -13.66
C CYS A 98 -4.22 -0.59 -14.55
N GLU A 99 -4.11 -0.46 -15.88
CA GLU A 99 -4.80 -1.34 -16.83
C GLU A 99 -4.29 -2.79 -16.73
N PHE A 100 -2.97 -2.97 -16.57
CA PHE A 100 -2.41 -4.30 -16.31
C PHE A 100 -3.00 -4.91 -15.04
N ASN A 101 -3.10 -4.15 -13.95
CA ASN A 101 -3.68 -4.66 -12.70
C ASN A 101 -5.15 -5.04 -12.86
N LYS A 102 -5.95 -4.28 -13.63
CA LYS A 102 -7.35 -4.64 -13.92
C LYS A 102 -7.43 -5.98 -14.66
N LEU A 103 -6.60 -6.16 -15.70
CA LEU A 103 -6.54 -7.42 -16.45
C LEU A 103 -6.13 -8.59 -15.55
N MET A 104 -5.13 -8.39 -14.69
CA MET A 104 -4.69 -9.40 -13.73
C MET A 104 -5.79 -9.77 -12.73
N ILE A 105 -6.58 -8.81 -12.24
CA ILE A 105 -7.69 -9.08 -11.34
C ILE A 105 -8.77 -9.92 -12.04
N VAL A 106 -9.14 -9.57 -13.28
CA VAL A 106 -10.11 -10.35 -14.07
C VAL A 106 -9.60 -11.77 -14.30
N PHE A 107 -8.36 -11.92 -14.75
CA PHE A 107 -7.73 -13.22 -14.95
C PHE A 107 -7.71 -14.05 -13.66
N LEU A 108 -7.30 -13.46 -12.54
CA LEU A 108 -7.27 -14.15 -11.25
C LEU A 108 -8.68 -14.56 -10.79
N ARG A 109 -9.70 -13.74 -11.00
CA ARG A 109 -11.10 -14.10 -10.69
C ARG A 109 -11.54 -15.33 -11.50
N GLU A 110 -11.23 -15.38 -12.79
CA GLU A 110 -11.54 -16.52 -13.67
C GLU A 110 -10.78 -17.79 -13.27
N GLU A 111 -9.49 -17.68 -12.96
CA GLU A 111 -8.68 -18.84 -12.55
C GLU A 111 -9.07 -19.36 -11.16
N LEU A 112 -9.40 -18.47 -10.23
CA LEU A 112 -9.86 -18.85 -8.89
C LEU A 112 -11.28 -19.46 -8.94
N SER A 113 -12.15 -19.00 -9.84
CA SER A 113 -13.48 -19.60 -9.99
C SER A 113 -13.42 -21.02 -10.54
N LYS A 114 -12.50 -21.31 -11.47
CA LYS A 114 -12.24 -22.66 -12.01
C LYS A 114 -11.74 -23.63 -10.94
N LYS A 115 -10.96 -23.15 -9.98
CA LYS A 115 -10.34 -24.01 -8.96
C LYS A 115 -11.29 -24.47 -7.86
N GLY A 116 -12.49 -23.88 -7.71
CA GLY A 116 -13.54 -24.27 -6.76
C GLY A 116 -13.03 -24.37 -5.32
N ASP A 117 -13.31 -23.47 -4.39
CA ASP A 117 -14.65 -23.23 -3.87
C ASP A 117 -14.49 -22.07 -2.87
N ILE A 118 -14.73 -20.84 -3.32
CA ILE A 118 -14.55 -19.65 -2.46
C ILE A 118 -15.59 -19.64 -1.32
N TYR A 119 -16.72 -20.34 -1.52
CA TYR A 119 -17.72 -20.59 -0.49
C TYR A 119 -17.23 -21.60 0.56
N PHE A 120 -16.47 -22.63 0.16
CA PHE A 120 -15.83 -23.57 1.10
C PHE A 120 -14.78 -22.89 1.98
N TRP A 121 -13.92 -22.02 1.42
CA TRP A 121 -12.91 -21.30 2.20
C TRP A 121 -13.51 -20.20 3.10
N TRP A 122 -14.53 -19.48 2.62
CA TRP A 122 -15.23 -18.47 3.43
C TRP A 122 -16.00 -19.09 4.60
N ASN A 123 -16.67 -20.24 4.37
CA ASN A 123 -17.31 -20.99 5.46
C ASN A 123 -16.29 -21.66 6.38
N SER A 124 -15.18 -22.21 5.87
CA SER A 124 -14.12 -22.81 6.68
C SER A 124 -13.52 -21.84 7.69
N LEU A 125 -13.23 -20.59 7.26
CA LEU A 125 -12.70 -19.53 8.12
C LEU A 125 -13.75 -19.01 9.13
N ASN A 126 -15.04 -19.01 8.76
CA ASN A 126 -16.14 -18.64 9.66
C ASN A 126 -16.53 -19.78 10.64
N THR A 127 -16.30 -21.06 10.31
CA THR A 127 -16.43 -22.17 11.27
C THR A 127 -15.35 -22.19 12.35
N THR A 128 -14.18 -21.59 12.09
CA THR A 128 -13.19 -21.35 13.17
C THR A 128 -13.54 -20.17 14.08
N LEU A 129 -14.45 -19.30 13.67
CA LEU A 129 -14.98 -18.20 14.49
C LEU A 129 -16.21 -18.63 15.30
N SER A 130 -17.05 -19.55 14.80
CA SER A 130 -18.14 -20.13 15.60
C SER A 130 -17.65 -21.07 16.71
N LEU A 131 -16.48 -21.68 16.55
CA LEU A 131 -15.84 -22.51 17.61
C LEU A 131 -14.94 -21.71 18.57
N ARG A 132 -14.71 -20.41 18.32
CA ARG A 132 -14.05 -19.49 19.27
C ARG A 132 -15.03 -18.57 20.01
N GLY A 133 -16.32 -18.67 19.73
CA GLY A 133 -17.40 -17.90 20.39
C GLY A 133 -17.69 -18.32 21.83
N ASP A 134 -17.25 -19.50 22.29
CA ASP A 134 -17.59 -20.01 23.62
C ASP A 134 -16.58 -19.66 24.73
N LYS A 135 -15.60 -18.78 24.47
CA LYS A 135 -14.58 -18.41 25.49
C LYS A 135 -14.31 -16.93 25.70
N PHE A 136 -15.18 -16.03 25.25
CA PHE A 136 -15.16 -14.65 25.75
C PHE A 136 -16.54 -14.25 26.24
N GLY A 137 -16.61 -14.12 27.56
CA GLY A 137 -17.82 -13.91 28.32
C GLY A 137 -18.55 -12.62 27.96
N LYS A 138 -19.84 -12.66 28.31
CA LYS A 138 -20.73 -11.52 28.45
C LYS A 138 -19.99 -10.37 29.16
N TYR A 139 -19.94 -9.22 28.51
CA TYR A 139 -19.87 -7.95 29.20
C TYR A 139 -21.13 -7.16 28.84
N ASN A 140 -21.80 -6.76 29.91
CA ASN A 140 -23.14 -6.16 30.04
C ASN A 140 -23.56 -5.18 28.96
#